data_AF-A0ABD4BEA7-F1
#
_entry.id   AF-A0ABD4BEA7-F1
#
_cell.length_a   1.000
_cell.length_b   1.000
_cell.length_c   1.000
_cell.angle_alpha   90.00
_cell.angle_beta   90.00
_cell.angle_gamma   90.00
#
_symmetry.space_group_name_H-M   'P 1'
#
loop_
_entity.id
_entity.type
_entity.pdbx_description
1 polymer ?
#
loop_
_entity_poly.entity_id
_entity_poly.type
_entity_poly.pdbx_seq_one_letter_code
_entity_poly.pdbx_strand_id
1 'polypeptide(L)'
;MTIADKTKTFTRFFKKIQYFQDETGLIYHGLIDDLRLYAGKGVGLRFTELVWVNKKRYRIWAYVPQKRIDESRRRKAFLTEIDELEKAIKAGEQVHAFFVGAYPLRSTVENRDGSQFEVYRAELSSIDHLSLVFAEPNQR
;
A
#
# COMPACT_ATOMS: atom_id res chain seq x y z
N MET A 1 7.92 19.37 -9.05
CA MET A 1 6.94 18.31 -9.39
C MET A 1 5.64 18.64 -8.70
N THR A 2 4.50 18.34 -9.33
CA THR A 2 3.18 18.63 -8.77
C THR A 2 2.37 17.35 -8.65
N ILE A 3 1.83 17.08 -7.46
CA ILE A 3 1.00 15.90 -7.16
C ILE A 3 -0.15 16.39 -6.28
N ALA A 4 -1.40 16.05 -6.64
CA ALA A 4 -2.61 16.43 -5.90
C ALA A 4 -2.61 17.91 -5.46
N ASP A 5 -2.40 18.80 -6.43
CA ASP A 5 -2.36 20.27 -6.26
C ASP A 5 -1.22 20.82 -5.39
N LYS A 6 -0.25 19.99 -5.01
CA LYS A 6 0.94 20.41 -4.26
C LYS A 6 2.17 20.44 -5.13
N THR A 7 2.92 21.54 -5.09
CA THR A 7 4.21 21.67 -5.79
C THR A 7 5.37 21.63 -4.80
N LYS A 8 6.26 20.64 -4.92
CA LYS A 8 7.45 20.48 -4.06
C LYS A 8 8.67 20.00 -4.89
N THR A 9 9.84 20.02 -4.26
CA THR A 9 11.03 19.33 -4.80
C THR A 9 10.80 17.82 -4.81
N PHE A 10 11.35 17.11 -5.79
CA PHE A 10 11.12 15.67 -5.99
C PHE A 10 11.33 14.85 -4.70
N THR A 11 12.46 15.04 -4.03
CA THR A 11 12.81 14.34 -2.79
C THR A 11 11.83 14.58 -1.64
N ARG A 12 11.15 15.73 -1.59
CA ARG A 12 10.15 16.03 -0.56
C ARG A 12 8.83 15.28 -0.72
N PHE A 13 8.58 14.67 -1.88
CA PHE A 13 7.41 13.83 -2.07
C PHE A 13 7.58 12.43 -1.49
N PHE A 14 8.82 11.94 -1.33
CA PHE A 14 9.10 10.62 -0.78
C PHE A 14 9.20 10.68 0.74
N LYS A 15 8.42 9.85 1.42
CA LYS A 15 8.49 9.69 2.88
C LYS A 15 8.76 8.23 3.24
N LYS A 16 9.68 8.02 4.19
CA LYS A 16 9.85 6.71 4.86
C LYS A 16 8.64 6.48 5.77
N ILE A 17 8.15 5.24 5.90
CA ILE A 17 6.85 4.94 6.53
C ILE A 17 6.76 5.44 7.97
N GLN A 18 6.05 6.54 8.15
CA GLN A 18 5.54 7.00 9.45
C GLN A 18 4.23 7.78 9.21
N TYR A 19 3.15 7.06 8.90
CA TYR A 19 1.94 7.67 8.32
C TYR A 19 0.79 7.83 9.30
N PHE A 20 0.69 9.04 9.84
CA PHE A 20 -0.56 9.76 10.19
C PHE A 20 -0.27 11.19 10.70
N GLN A 21 1.00 11.62 10.74
CA GLN A 21 1.43 12.97 11.18
C GLN A 21 1.93 13.86 10.03
N ASP A 22 2.05 13.32 8.83
CA ASP A 22 2.46 14.06 7.64
C ASP A 22 1.24 14.54 6.84
N GLU A 23 1.47 15.37 5.83
CA GLU A 23 0.43 15.94 4.98
C GLU A 23 -0.11 14.95 3.93
N THR A 24 -1.33 15.17 3.45
CA THR A 24 -1.92 14.46 2.29
C THR A 24 -1.18 14.76 0.98
N GLY A 25 -1.29 13.91 -0.03
CA GLY A 25 -0.74 14.17 -1.38
C GLY A 25 0.76 13.92 -1.53
N LEU A 26 1.36 13.13 -0.63
CA LEU A 26 2.73 12.64 -0.74
C LEU A 26 2.79 11.28 -1.46
N ILE A 27 4.01 10.85 -1.80
CA ILE A 27 4.30 9.48 -2.21
C ILE A 27 4.73 8.71 -0.96
N TYR A 28 3.92 7.72 -0.62
CA TYR A 28 4.08 6.87 0.54
C TYR A 28 4.78 5.59 0.09
N HIS A 29 5.88 5.19 0.73
CA HIS A 29 6.58 3.97 0.34
C HIS A 29 7.19 3.19 1.49
N GLY A 30 7.37 1.88 1.32
CA GLY A 30 8.12 1.01 2.23
C GLY A 30 7.95 -0.46 1.90
N LEU A 31 8.62 -1.33 2.67
CA LEU A 31 8.56 -2.77 2.48
C LEU A 31 7.18 -3.33 2.84
N ILE A 32 6.76 -4.35 2.11
CA ILE A 32 5.53 -5.09 2.38
C ILE A 32 5.84 -6.52 2.81
N ASP A 33 5.03 -7.05 3.72
CA ASP A 33 5.13 -8.44 4.22
C ASP A 33 3.87 -9.27 3.89
N ASP A 34 2.91 -8.68 3.19
CA ASP A 34 1.69 -9.34 2.73
C ASP A 34 1.16 -8.64 1.48
N LEU A 35 0.81 -9.43 0.47
CA LEU A 35 0.08 -8.99 -0.72
C LEU A 35 -1.00 -10.03 -0.98
N ARG A 36 -2.26 -9.59 -1.07
CA ARG A 36 -3.39 -10.50 -1.23
C ARG A 36 -4.38 -10.01 -2.26
N LEU A 37 -4.73 -10.90 -3.18
CA LEU A 37 -5.92 -10.77 -4.00
C LEU A 37 -7.13 -11.33 -3.24
N TYR A 38 -8.06 -10.45 -2.89
CA TYR A 38 -9.34 -10.83 -2.30
C TYR A 38 -10.36 -10.99 -3.42
N ALA A 39 -10.69 -12.24 -3.76
CA ALA A 39 -11.63 -12.57 -4.83
C ALA A 39 -12.92 -11.73 -4.74
N GLY A 40 -13.19 -10.96 -5.80
CA GLY A 40 -14.36 -10.07 -5.91
C GLY A 40 -14.33 -8.80 -5.02
N LYS A 41 -13.30 -8.61 -4.20
CA LYS A 41 -13.17 -7.45 -3.31
C LYS A 41 -12.08 -6.48 -3.77
N GLY A 42 -10.91 -6.98 -4.16
CA GLY A 42 -9.80 -6.16 -4.64
C GLY A 42 -8.43 -6.67 -4.21
N VAL A 43 -7.42 -5.81 -4.25
CA VAL A 43 -6.04 -6.13 -3.84
C VAL A 43 -5.69 -5.34 -2.59
N GLY A 44 -5.16 -6.01 -1.57
CA GLY A 44 -4.64 -5.36 -0.37
C GLY A 44 -3.17 -5.71 -0.15
N LEU A 45 -2.43 -4.74 0.36
CA LEU A 45 -1.02 -4.87 0.69
C LEU A 45 -0.77 -4.35 2.10
N ARG A 46 0.04 -5.09 2.87
CA ARG A 46 0.37 -4.76 4.27
C ARG A 46 1.84 -4.37 4.37
N PHE A 47 2.08 -3.20 4.94
CA PHE A 47 3.43 -2.72 5.18
C PHE A 47 4.07 -3.39 6.40
N THR A 48 5.37 -3.66 6.28
CA THR A 48 6.20 -4.28 7.34
C THR A 48 6.35 -3.35 8.54
N GLU A 49 6.56 -2.06 8.29
CA GLU A 49 6.75 -1.08 9.35
C GLU A 49 5.46 -0.78 10.10
N LEU A 50 5.57 -0.74 11.43
CA LEU A 50 4.48 -0.39 12.35
C LEU A 50 4.60 1.08 12.75
N VAL A 51 3.47 1.78 12.80
CA VAL A 51 3.40 3.19 13.16
C VAL A 51 2.81 3.38 14.57
N TRP A 52 3.25 4.40 15.31
CA TRP A 52 2.88 4.63 16.72
C TRP A 52 1.80 5.70 16.91
N VAL A 53 0.54 5.32 17.10
CA VAL A 53 -0.56 6.26 17.39
C VAL A 53 -0.99 6.11 18.83
N ASN A 54 -1.01 7.20 19.60
CA ASN A 54 -1.55 7.20 20.98
C ASN A 54 -1.02 6.02 21.82
N LYS A 55 0.29 5.77 21.76
CA LYS A 55 1.01 4.67 22.46
C LYS A 55 0.68 3.25 21.98
N LYS A 56 -0.08 3.07 20.89
CA LYS A 56 -0.36 1.77 20.27
C LYS A 56 0.26 1.68 18.87
N ARG A 57 0.76 0.49 18.52
CA ARG A 57 1.34 0.22 17.21
C ARG A 57 0.27 -0.27 16.24
N TYR A 58 0.25 0.30 15.05
CA TYR A 58 -0.70 -0.05 14.00
C TYR A 58 0.02 -0.48 12.72
N ARG A 59 -0.57 -1.47 12.04
CA ARG A 59 -0.19 -1.84 10.68
C ARG A 59 -0.84 -0.87 9.69
N ILE A 60 -0.08 -0.50 8.66
CA ILE A 60 -0.58 0.26 7.52
C ILE A 60 -0.92 -0.70 6.39
N TRP A 61 -2.03 -0.41 5.71
CA TRP A 61 -2.45 -1.10 4.50
C TRP A 61 -2.67 -0.10 3.38
N ALA A 62 -2.38 -0.49 2.14
CA ALA A 62 -3.01 0.10 0.97
C ALA A 62 -3.98 -0.91 0.34
N TYR A 63 -4.99 -0.40 -0.33
CA TYR A 63 -6.03 -1.22 -0.92
C TYR A 63 -6.54 -0.65 -2.22
N VAL A 64 -6.61 -1.48 -3.24
CA VAL A 64 -7.28 -1.16 -4.51
C VAL A 64 -8.60 -1.93 -4.58
N PRO A 65 -9.76 -1.26 -4.60
CA PRO A 65 -11.06 -1.92 -4.76
C PRO A 65 -11.19 -2.63 -6.11
N GLN A 66 -11.90 -3.76 -6.14
CA GLN A 66 -12.15 -4.55 -7.36
C GLN A 66 -12.69 -3.71 -8.50
N LYS A 67 -13.64 -2.81 -8.22
CA LYS A 67 -14.19 -1.86 -9.20
C LYS A 67 -13.10 -1.07 -9.93
N ARG A 68 -12.06 -0.60 -9.21
CA ARG A 68 -10.96 0.19 -9.80
C ARG A 68 -10.02 -0.66 -10.66
N ILE A 69 -9.87 -1.94 -10.29
CA ILE A 69 -9.12 -2.92 -11.08
C ILE A 69 -9.88 -3.23 -12.38
N ASP A 70 -11.19 -3.44 -12.30
CA ASP A 70 -12.02 -3.80 -13.45
C ASP A 70 -12.20 -2.66 -14.45
N GLU A 71 -12.24 -1.41 -13.98
CA GLU A 71 -12.29 -0.20 -14.82
C GLU A 71 -10.98 0.06 -15.60
N SER A 72 -9.87 -0.57 -15.19
CA SER A 72 -8.56 -0.28 -15.78
C SER A 72 -8.26 -1.05 -17.06
N ARG A 73 -7.72 -0.34 -18.05
CA ARG A 73 -7.16 -0.93 -19.28
C ARG A 73 -5.99 -1.89 -19.01
N ARG A 74 -5.28 -1.72 -17.88
CA ARG A 74 -4.15 -2.57 -17.48
C ARG A 74 -4.57 -3.74 -16.56
N ARG A 75 -5.86 -3.98 -16.34
CA ARG A 75 -6.39 -5.04 -15.46
C ARG A 75 -5.64 -6.37 -15.53
N LYS A 76 -5.48 -6.92 -16.74
CA LYS A 76 -4.81 -8.22 -16.95
C LYS A 76 -3.35 -8.18 -16.48
N ALA A 77 -2.59 -7.19 -16.94
CA ALA A 77 -1.19 -7.03 -16.57
C ALA A 77 -1.02 -6.79 -15.07
N PHE A 78 -1.88 -5.95 -14.47
CA PHE A 78 -1.88 -5.69 -13.04
C PHE A 78 -2.12 -6.96 -12.23
N LEU A 79 -3.14 -7.76 -12.58
CA LEU A 79 -3.41 -9.01 -11.84
C LEU A 79 -2.28 -10.04 -11.97
N THR A 80 -1.64 -10.13 -13.14
CA THR A 80 -0.46 -10.98 -13.33
C THR A 80 0.70 -10.51 -12.45
N GLU A 81 0.99 -9.20 -12.44
CA GLU A 81 2.03 -8.60 -11.58
C GLU A 81 1.76 -8.88 -10.10
N ILE A 82 0.51 -8.74 -9.64
CA ILE A 82 0.12 -9.04 -8.25
C ILE A 82 0.34 -10.51 -7.90
N ASP A 83 -0.03 -11.45 -8.78
CA ASP A 83 0.16 -12.90 -8.56
C ASP A 83 1.65 -13.28 -8.48
N GLU A 84 2.48 -12.71 -9.36
CA GLU A 84 3.94 -12.93 -9.35
C GLU A 84 4.59 -12.39 -8.07
N LEU A 85 4.26 -11.15 -7.69
CA LEU A 85 4.81 -10.52 -6.49
C LEU A 85 4.32 -11.20 -5.20
N GLU A 86 3.07 -11.68 -5.17
CA GLU A 86 2.55 -12.44 -4.03
C GLU A 86 3.37 -13.72 -3.81
N LYS A 87 3.71 -14.44 -4.89
CA LYS A 87 4.57 -15.64 -4.82
C LYS A 87 5.97 -15.29 -4.34
N ALA A 88 6.55 -14.21 -4.84
CA ALA A 88 7.89 -13.78 -4.46
C ALA A 88 7.97 -13.38 -2.97
N ILE A 89 6.99 -12.63 -2.46
CA ILE A 89 6.89 -12.29 -1.03
C ILE A 89 6.78 -13.56 -0.18
N LYS A 90 5.97 -14.54 -0.60
CA LYS A 90 5.86 -15.84 0.07
C LYS A 90 7.15 -16.66 0.01
N ALA A 91 7.97 -16.48 -1.03
CA ALA A 91 9.29 -17.08 -1.16
C ALA A 91 10.38 -16.33 -0.35
N GLY A 92 10.03 -15.23 0.33
CA GLY A 92 10.96 -14.44 1.15
C GLY A 92 11.67 -13.32 0.40
N GLU A 93 11.29 -13.04 -0.84
CA GLU A 93 11.81 -11.88 -1.57
C GLU A 93 11.25 -10.58 -0.98
N GLN A 94 12.09 -9.55 -0.97
CA GLN A 94 11.70 -8.24 -0.47
C GLN A 94 11.04 -7.43 -1.59
N VAL A 95 9.81 -6.97 -1.34
CA VAL A 95 9.09 -6.08 -2.25
C VAL A 95 8.87 -4.75 -1.56
N HIS A 96 9.21 -3.68 -2.26
CA HIS A 96 9.00 -2.31 -1.84
C HIS A 96 7.81 -1.72 -2.60
N ALA A 97 6.83 -1.21 -1.87
CA ALA A 97 5.63 -0.61 -2.41
C ALA A 97 5.70 0.91 -2.33
N PHE A 98 5.17 1.58 -3.35
CA PHE A 98 4.94 3.02 -3.39
C PHE A 98 3.48 3.27 -3.74
N PHE A 99 2.81 4.19 -3.03
CA PHE A 99 1.48 4.65 -3.41
C PHE A 99 1.32 6.17 -3.29
N VAL A 100 0.35 6.70 -4.02
CA VAL A 100 0.03 8.13 -4.07
C VAL A 100 -1.48 8.35 -4.16
N GLY A 101 -1.93 9.59 -3.97
CA GLY A 101 -3.34 9.96 -4.19
C GLY A 101 -4.33 9.37 -3.16
N ALA A 102 -3.83 8.83 -2.06
CA ALA A 102 -4.61 8.34 -0.94
C ALA A 102 -3.88 8.61 0.38
N TYR A 103 -4.64 8.61 1.48
CA TYR A 103 -4.12 8.82 2.82
C TYR A 103 -4.61 7.71 3.76
N PRO A 104 -3.75 7.08 4.58
CA PRO A 104 -4.19 6.07 5.52
C PRO A 104 -5.13 6.64 6.59
N LEU A 105 -6.35 6.12 6.65
CA LEU A 105 -7.34 6.46 7.67
C LEU A 105 -7.58 5.26 8.59
N ARG A 106 -7.93 5.51 9.85
CA ARG A 106 -8.28 4.44 10.80
C ARG A 106 -9.53 3.71 10.28
N SER A 107 -9.43 2.39 10.19
CA SER A 107 -10.48 1.49 9.74
C SER A 107 -10.56 0.29 10.68
N THR A 108 -11.76 -0.18 10.96
CA THR A 108 -11.99 -1.46 11.64
C THR A 108 -12.12 -2.56 10.60
N VAL A 109 -11.43 -3.67 10.81
CA VAL A 109 -11.51 -4.87 9.98
C VAL A 109 -11.99 -6.01 10.86
N GLU A 110 -12.93 -6.79 10.33
CA GLU A 110 -13.46 -7.99 10.98
C GLU A 110 -12.75 -9.23 10.44
N ASN A 111 -12.32 -10.09 11.35
CA ASN A 111 -11.75 -11.40 11.05
C ASN A 111 -12.87 -12.42 10.79
N ARG A 112 -12.48 -13.59 10.24
CA ARG A 112 -13.42 -14.70 10.01
C ARG A 112 -14.05 -15.25 11.29
N ASP A 113 -13.39 -15.08 12.43
CA ASP A 113 -13.86 -15.51 13.74
C ASP A 113 -14.76 -14.46 14.43
N GLY A 114 -15.11 -13.36 13.74
CA GLY A 114 -15.90 -12.26 14.28
C GLY A 114 -15.12 -11.28 15.17
N SER A 115 -13.83 -11.53 15.42
CA SER A 115 -12.99 -10.57 16.15
C SER A 115 -12.69 -9.35 15.27
N GLN A 116 -12.65 -8.18 15.89
CA GLN A 116 -12.35 -6.93 15.18
C GLN A 116 -10.99 -6.39 15.59
N PHE A 117 -10.25 -5.86 14.61
CA PHE A 117 -9.01 -5.16 14.86
C PHE A 117 -8.96 -3.86 14.04
N GLU A 118 -8.29 -2.87 14.61
CA GLU A 118 -8.09 -1.58 13.98
C GLU A 118 -6.81 -1.58 13.15
N VAL A 119 -6.91 -1.03 11.94
CA VAL A 119 -5.79 -0.78 11.04
C VAL A 119 -5.84 0.65 10.52
N TYR A 120 -4.74 1.11 9.94
CA TYR A 120 -4.77 2.28 9.06
C TYR A 120 -4.76 1.80 7.62
N ARG A 121 -5.71 2.26 6.82
CA ARG A 121 -5.89 1.82 5.43
C ARG A 121 -5.98 3.02 4.51
N ALA A 122 -5.16 3.03 3.47
CA ALA A 122 -5.28 3.92 2.33
C ALA A 122 -6.07 3.20 1.22
N GLU A 123 -7.22 3.76 0.82
CA GLU A 123 -7.99 3.26 -0.31
C GLU A 123 -7.60 4.01 -1.59
N LEU A 124 -7.08 3.29 -2.58
CA LEU A 124 -6.59 3.84 -3.84
C LEU A 124 -7.72 3.94 -4.86
N SER A 125 -7.82 5.09 -5.52
CA SER A 125 -8.82 5.37 -6.55
C SER A 125 -8.44 4.85 -7.94
N SER A 126 -7.19 4.43 -8.14
CA SER A 126 -6.67 3.87 -9.40
C SER A 126 -5.56 2.86 -9.11
N ILE A 127 -5.42 1.85 -9.97
CA ILE A 127 -4.26 0.94 -9.93
C ILE A 127 -2.95 1.67 -10.28
N ASP A 128 -3.01 2.76 -11.05
CA ASP A 128 -1.81 3.53 -11.44
C ASP A 128 -1.26 4.36 -10.28
N HIS A 129 -1.96 4.41 -9.15
CA HIS A 129 -1.50 5.01 -7.91
C HIS A 129 -0.63 4.06 -7.08
N LEU A 130 -0.39 2.84 -7.57
CA LEU A 130 0.41 1.83 -6.91
C LEU A 130 1.58 1.44 -7.81
N SER A 131 2.77 1.39 -7.24
CA SER A 131 3.97 0.81 -7.86
C SER A 131 4.60 -0.17 -6.90
N LEU A 132 5.00 -1.32 -7.42
CA LEU A 132 5.69 -2.37 -6.65
C LEU A 132 7.01 -2.66 -7.35
N VAL A 133 8.09 -2.78 -6.58
CA VAL A 133 9.41 -3.12 -7.10
C VAL A 133 10.07 -4.12 -6.15
N PHE A 134 10.85 -5.04 -6.70
CA PHE A 134 11.77 -5.81 -5.88
C PHE A 134 12.74 -4.86 -5.19
N ALA A 135 12.89 -5.01 -3.88
CA ALA A 135 13.92 -4.27 -3.16
C ALA A 135 15.27 -4.81 -3.62
N GLU A 136 16.20 -3.91 -3.96
CA GLU A 136 17.56 -4.32 -4.24
C GLU A 136 18.11 -5.09 -3.03
N PRO A 137 18.75 -6.25 -3.21
CA PRO A 137 19.44 -6.91 -2.12
C PRO A 137 20.51 -5.92 -1.65
N ASN A 138 20.33 -5.36 -0.45
CA ASN A 138 21.23 -4.38 0.17
C ASN A 138 22.67 -4.64 -0.26
N GLN A 139 23.25 -3.75 -1.08
CA GLN A 139 24.69 -3.62 -1.07
C GLN A 139 25.07 -3.19 0.34
N ARG A 140 25.81 -4.08 1.00
CA ARG A 140 26.24 -4.05 2.40
C ARG A 140 26.71 -2.68 2.87
#